data_AF-A0AA95I1H4-F1
#
_entry.id   AF-A0AA95I1H4-F1
#
_cell.length_a   1.000
_cell.length_b   1.000
_cell.length_c   1.000
_cell.angle_alpha   90.00
_cell.angle_beta   90.00
_cell.angle_gamma   90.00
#
_symmetry.space_group_name_H-M   'P 1'
#
loop_
_entity.id
_entity.type
_entity.pdbx_description
1 polymer ?
#
loop_
_entity_poly.entity_id
_entity_poly.type
_entity_poly.pdbx_seq_one_letter_code
_entity_poly.pdbx_strand_id
1 'polypeptide(L)' 'MPSEEEWADEKVRSSVDAFSKLVDFSEIINIKGSMHAYVWMQLPEQAGLAVKEFVDRVVEQDVVAESSGQL' A
#
# COMPACT_ATOMS: atom_id res chain seq x y z
N MET A 1 -4.65 8.50 1.50
CA MET A 1 -4.11 8.46 2.85
C MET A 1 -4.72 9.57 3.69
N PRO A 2 -4.68 9.44 5.02
CA PRO A 2 -4.83 10.60 5.88
C PRO A 2 -3.93 11.74 5.37
N SER A 3 -4.37 12.98 5.51
CA SER A 3 -3.55 14.16 5.19
C SER A 3 -2.21 14.10 5.94
N GLU A 4 -1.22 14.90 5.54
CA GLU A 4 0.04 15.01 6.30
C GLU A 4 -0.21 15.34 7.78
N GLU A 5 -1.24 16.14 8.08
CA GLU A 5 -1.67 16.47 9.44
C GLU A 5 -2.23 15.25 10.18
N GLU A 6 -3.05 14.45 9.52
CA GLU A 6 -3.58 13.21 10.11
C GLU A 6 -2.49 12.14 10.25
N TRP A 7 -1.50 12.10 9.36
CA TRP A 7 -0.35 11.19 9.48
C TRP A 7 0.60 11.58 10.61
N ALA A 8 0.63 12.85 10.99
CA ALA A 8 1.36 13.30 12.19
C ALA A 8 0.73 12.76 13.49
N ASP A 9 -0.55 12.37 13.49
CA ASP A 9 -1.21 11.75 14.63
C ASP A 9 -0.71 10.31 14.83
N GLU A 10 -0.12 10.07 16.01
CA GLU A 10 0.38 8.75 16.41
C GLU A 10 -0.71 7.68 16.45
N LYS A 11 -1.95 8.04 16.82
CA LYS A 11 -3.07 7.09 16.86
C LYS A 11 -3.46 6.62 15.47
N VAL A 12 -3.42 7.53 14.49
CA VAL A 12 -3.68 7.19 13.09
C VAL A 12 -2.60 6.23 12.59
N ARG A 13 -1.32 6.57 12.79
CA ARG A 13 -0.20 5.68 12.40
C ARG A 13 -0.27 4.33 13.08
N SER A 14 -0.52 4.30 14.38
CA SER A 14 -0.62 3.05 15.15
C SER A 14 -1.79 2.18 14.69
N SER A 15 -2.93 2.77 14.32
CA SER A 15 -4.06 2.01 13.78
C SER A 15 -3.70 1.39 12.44
N VAL A 16 -3.09 2.19 11.55
CA VAL A 16 -2.66 1.71 10.22
C VAL A 16 -1.62 0.59 10.33
N ASP A 17 -0.64 0.72 11.22
CA ASP A 17 0.36 -0.32 11.51
C ASP A 17 -0.26 -1.59 12.14
N ALA A 18 -1.32 -1.46 12.93
CA ALA A 18 -2.02 -2.62 13.47
C ALA A 18 -2.75 -3.40 12.37
N PHE A 19 -3.39 -2.71 11.43
CA PHE A 19 -4.10 -3.36 10.31
C PHE A 19 -3.14 -3.94 9.27
N SER A 20 -2.00 -3.31 9.00
CA SER A 20 -1.00 -3.82 8.04
C SER A 20 -0.46 -5.20 8.44
N LYS A 21 -0.39 -5.49 9.75
CA LYS A 21 0.06 -6.79 10.29
C LYS A 21 -0.94 -7.93 10.10
N LEU A 22 -2.14 -7.68 9.60
CA LEU A 22 -3.15 -8.70 9.34
C LEU A 22 -3.02 -9.35 7.95
N VAL A 23 -2.11 -8.84 7.12
CA VAL A 23 -1.85 -9.33 5.76
C VAL A 23 -0.35 -9.54 5.58
N ASP A 24 0.04 -10.46 4.70
CA ASP A 24 1.45 -10.80 4.46
C ASP A 24 2.23 -9.63 3.85
N PHE A 25 1.58 -8.88 2.95
CA PHE A 25 2.15 -7.74 2.27
C PHE A 25 1.20 -6.55 2.32
N SER A 26 1.74 -5.38 2.67
CA SER A 26 1.04 -4.12 2.60
C SER A 26 2.01 -2.98 2.38
N GLU A 27 1.55 -1.95 1.67
CA GLU A 27 2.34 -0.76 1.40
C GLU A 27 1.46 0.48 1.38
N ILE A 28 2.05 1.60 1.80
CA ILE A 28 1.40 2.90 1.81
C ILE A 28 2.14 3.81 0.84
N ILE A 29 1.43 4.22 -0.22
CA ILE A 29 1.98 5.10 -1.26
C ILE A 29 1.23 6.43 -1.23
N ASN A 30 1.98 7.53 -1.16
CA ASN A 30 1.43 8.88 -1.30
C ASN A 30 1.51 9.32 -2.77
N ILE A 31 0.36 9.43 -3.44
CA ILE A 31 0.25 9.98 -4.79
C ILE A 31 0.03 11.49 -4.67
N LYS A 32 1.09 12.26 -4.92
CA LYS A 32 1.07 13.73 -4.82
C LYS A 32 -0.03 14.33 -5.70
N GLY A 33 -0.76 15.30 -5.15
CA GLY A 33 -1.85 15.98 -5.83
C GLY A 33 -3.17 15.20 -5.86
N SER A 34 -3.23 14.02 -5.22
CA SER A 34 -4.49 13.30 -5.02
C SER A 34 -5.12 13.58 -3.66
N MET A 35 -6.45 13.62 -3.64
CA MET A 35 -7.24 13.47 -2.42
C MET A 35 -7.54 11.98 -2.21
N HIS A 36 -7.33 11.48 -1.00
CA HIS A 36 -7.41 10.04 -0.69
C HIS A 36 -8.66 9.33 -1.22
N ALA A 37 -9.83 9.91 -0.98
CA ALA A 37 -11.10 9.31 -1.36
C ALA A 37 -11.37 9.40 -2.87
N TYR A 38 -10.59 10.20 -3.60
CA TYR A 38 -10.79 10.51 -5.01
C TYR A 38 -9.58 10.16 -5.89
N VAL A 39 -8.56 9.51 -5.35
CA VAL A 39 -7.30 9.22 -6.08
C VAL A 39 -7.56 8.47 -7.38
N TRP A 40 -8.48 7.51 -7.36
CA TRP A 40 -8.90 6.73 -8.53
C TRP A 40 -9.64 7.53 -9.60
N MET A 41 -10.22 8.68 -9.24
CA MET A 41 -10.92 9.56 -10.18
C MET A 41 -10.04 10.72 -10.65
N GLN A 42 -9.21 11.27 -9.76
CA GLN A 42 -8.33 12.40 -10.07
C GLN A 42 -7.09 11.97 -10.84
N LEU A 43 -6.48 10.86 -10.43
CA LEU A 43 -5.20 10.36 -10.96
C LEU A 43 -5.29 8.84 -11.22
N PRO A 44 -6.24 8.39 -12.08
CA PRO A 44 -6.51 6.97 -12.31
C PRO A 44 -5.29 6.20 -12.81
N GLU A 45 -4.50 6.81 -13.70
CA GLU A 45 -3.31 6.19 -14.29
C GLU A 45 -2.23 5.96 -13.24
N GLN A 46 -1.93 6.98 -12.42
CA GLN A 46 -0.93 6.89 -11.36
C GLN A 46 -1.37 5.90 -10.27
N ALA A 47 -2.66 5.89 -9.92
CA ALA A 47 -3.21 4.93 -8.98
C ALA A 47 -3.09 3.48 -9.50
N GLY A 48 -3.43 3.27 -10.78
CA GLY A 48 -3.32 1.97 -11.43
C GLY A 48 -1.88 1.49 -11.53
N LEU A 49 -0.95 2.36 -11.91
CA LEU A 49 0.47 2.03 -11.98
C LEU A 49 1.04 1.65 -10.61
N ALA A 50 0.72 2.42 -9.56
CA ALA A 50 1.18 2.13 -8.21
C ALA A 50 0.69 0.74 -7.73
N VAL A 51 -0.56 0.39 -8.02
CA VAL A 51 -1.08 -0.95 -7.68
C VAL A 51 -0.43 -2.04 -8.53
N LYS A 52 -0.24 -1.80 -9.82
CA LYS A 52 0.46 -2.76 -10.69
C LYS A 52 1.87 -3.04 -10.18
N GLU A 53 2.64 -2.01 -9.86
CA GLU A 53 4.00 -2.15 -9.34
C GLU A 53 4.04 -2.90 -7.99
N PHE A 54 3.07 -2.65 -7.11
CA PHE A 54 2.93 -3.40 -5.86
C PHE A 54 2.65 -4.88 -6.13
N VAL A 55 1.67 -5.20 -6.99
CA VAL A 55 1.32 -6.58 -7.32
C VAL A 55 2.47 -7.30 -8.00
N ASP A 56 3.16 -6.67 -8.95
CA ASP A 56 4.31 -7.27 -9.62
C ASP A 56 5.40 -7.65 -8.59
N ARG A 57 5.70 -6.78 -7.60
CA ARG A 57 6.65 -7.10 -6.52
C ARG A 57 6.20 -8.24 -5.61
N VAL A 58 4.93 -8.25 -5.22
CA VAL A 58 4.39 -9.27 -4.31
C VAL A 58 4.34 -10.62 -5.01
N VAL A 59 3.86 -10.69 -6.26
CA VAL A 59 3.81 -11.93 -7.04
C VAL A 59 5.21 -12.49 -7.26
N GLU A 60 6.21 -11.65 -7.55
CA GLU A 60 7.61 -12.10 -7.63
C GLU A 60 8.09 -12.70 -6.30
N GLN A 61 7.73 -12.11 -5.15
CA GLN A 61 8.13 -12.58 -3.83
C GLN A 61 7.42 -13.87 -3.41
N ASP A 62 6.15 -14.03 -3.73
CA ASP A 62 5.37 -15.24 -3.46
C ASP A 62 5.90 -16.43 -4.28
N VAL A 63 6.20 -16.21 -5.56
CA VAL A 63 6.80 -17.25 -6.42
C VAL A 63 8.17 -17.69 -5.90
N VAL A 64 8.95 -16.76 -5.34
CA VAL A 64 10.25 -17.08 -4.72
C VAL A 64 10.05 -17.84 -3.39
N ALA A 65 9.04 -17.50 -2.59
CA ALA A 65 8.73 -18.20 -1.35
C ALA A 65 8.28 -19.65 -1.61
N GLU A 66 7.41 -19.87 -2.60
CA GLU A 66 6.94 -21.20 -2.98
C GLU A 66 8.05 -22.08 -3.58
N SER A 67 8.93 -21.50 -4.42
CA SER A 67 10.05 -22.22 -5.03
C SER A 67 11.19 -22.55 -4.06
N SER A 68 11.24 -21.89 -2.90
CA SER A 68 12.26 -22.11 -1.86
C SER A 68 11.90 -23.22 -0.86
N GLY A 69 10.72 -23.84 -0.98
CA GLY A 69 10.40 -25.08 -0.26
C GLY A 69 10.38 -24.95 1.27
N GLN A 70 9.92 -23.82 1.80
CA GLN A 70 9.64 -23.67 3.23
C GLN A 70 8.15 -23.93 3.50
N LEU A 71 7.81 -25.21 3.65
CA LEU A 71 6.61 -25.70 4.35
C LEU A 71 7.06 -26.63 5.48
#